data_AF-A0A323V4A5-F1
#
_entry.id   AF-A0A323V4A5-F1
#
_cell.length_a   1.000
_cell.length_b   1.000
_cell.length_c   1.000
_cell.angle_alpha   90.00
_cell.angle_beta   90.00
_cell.angle_gamma   90.00
#
_symmetry.space_group_name_H-M   'P 1'
#
loop_
_entity.id
_entity.type
_entity.pdbx_description
1 polymer ?
#
loop_
_entity_poly.entity_id
_entity_poly.type
_entity_poly.pdbx_seq_one_letter_code
_entity_poly.pdbx_strand_id
1 'polypeptide(L)' 'MEITVVDVPERGRFEIRDGEQVVGLASYHVEGDVMTLPHTEVDPARGGRGLGTQLVAGVLTA' A
#
# COMPACT_ATOMS: atom_id res chain seq x y z
N MET A 1 -3.28 -14.97 9.05
CA MET A 1 -2.91 -13.62 8.60
C MET A 1 -1.75 -13.80 7.65
N GLU A 2 -2.00 -13.52 6.38
CA GLU A 2 -0.97 -13.52 5.35
C GLU A 2 -0.93 -12.10 4.80
N ILE A 3 0.00 -11.31 5.32
CA ILE A 3 0.11 -9.89 4.96
C ILE A 3 1.04 -9.77 3.76
N THR A 4 0.50 -9.25 2.66
CA THR A 4 1.24 -9.03 1.42
C THR A 4 1.03 -7.60 0.93
N VAL A 5 2.07 -7.01 0.35
CA VAL A 5 1.98 -5.75 -0.38
C VAL A 5 2.04 -6.06 -1.88
N VAL A 6 1.08 -5.55 -2.63
CA VAL A 6 0.92 -5.84 -4.06
C VAL A 6 0.79 -4.53 -4.82
N ASP A 7 1.60 -4.33 -5.86
CA ASP A 7 1.41 -3.23 -6.81
C ASP A 7 0.21 -3.53 -7.70
N VAL A 8 -0.64 -2.53 -7.92
CA VAL A 8 -1.79 -2.58 -8.84
C VAL A 8 -1.70 -1.38 -9.79
N PRO A 9 -0.84 -1.43 -10.82
CA PRO A 9 -0.59 -0.29 -11.71
C PRO A 9 -1.82 0.21 -12.43
N GLU A 10 -2.76 -0.68 -12.75
CA GLU A 10 -4.02 -0.34 -13.41
C GLU A 10 -4.91 0.56 -12.54
N ARG A 11 -4.62 0.64 -11.24
CA ARG A 11 -5.29 1.50 -10.26
C ARG A 11 -4.39 2.60 -9.71
N GLY A 12 -3.12 2.69 -10.14
CA GLY A 12 -2.15 3.63 -9.62
C GLY A 12 -2.01 3.56 -8.09
N ARG A 13 -1.91 2.35 -7.54
CA ARG A 13 -1.77 2.17 -6.08
C ARG A 13 -1.11 0.85 -5.72
N PHE A 14 -0.43 0.84 -4.58
CA PHE A 14 -0.11 -0.38 -3.84
C PHE A 14 -1.25 -0.73 -2.88
N GLU A 15 -1.50 -2.01 -2.70
CA GLU A 15 -2.48 -2.55 -1.76
C GLU A 15 -1.77 -3.42 -0.72
N ILE A 16 -2.06 -3.19 0.56
CA ILE A 16 -1.72 -4.14 1.62
C ILE A 16 -2.94 -5.04 1.85
N ARG A 17 -2.73 -6.35 1.74
CA ARG A 17 -3.79 -7.37 1.81
C ARG A 17 -3.58 -8.32 2.97
N ASP A 18 -4.67 -8.82 3.53
CA ASP A 18 -4.71 -9.97 4.45
C ASP A 18 -5.42 -11.11 3.71
N GLY A 19 -4.64 -11.99 3.09
CA GLY A 19 -5.16 -12.92 2.08
C GLY A 19 -5.71 -12.17 0.86
N GLU A 20 -6.96 -12.42 0.50
CA GLU A 20 -7.63 -11.73 -0.63
C GLU A 20 -8.20 -10.36 -0.27
N GLN A 21 -8.31 -10.03 1.02
CA GLN A 21 -8.92 -8.79 1.47
C GLN A 21 -7.92 -7.64 1.43
N VAL A 22 -8.24 -6.57 0.70
CA VAL A 22 -7.50 -5.29 0.80
C VAL A 22 -7.82 -4.63 2.13
N VAL A 23 -6.79 -4.38 2.94
CA VAL A 23 -6.88 -3.76 4.28
C VAL A 23 -6.21 -2.39 4.34
N GLY A 24 -5.67 -1.91 3.22
CA GLY A 24 -5.11 -0.57 3.07
C GLY A 24 -4.53 -0.35 1.68
N LEU A 25 -4.18 0.90 1.38
CA LEU A 25 -3.61 1.26 0.09
C LEU A 25 -2.69 2.48 0.20
N ALA A 26 -1.76 2.57 -0.75
CA ALA A 26 -0.98 3.77 -1.01
C ALA A 26 -1.14 4.11 -2.50
N SER A 27 -1.89 5.15 -2.79
CA SER A 27 -1.99 5.68 -4.16
C SER A 27 -0.67 6.25 -4.62
N TYR A 28 -0.41 6.22 -5.93
CA TYR A 28 0.75 6.86 -6.53
C TYR A 28 0.46 7.40 -7.93
N HIS A 29 1.31 8.36 -8.34
CA HIS A 29 1.55 8.66 -9.74
C HIS A 29 3.06 8.79 -9.96
N VAL A 30 3.51 8.49 -11.19
CA VAL A 30 4.92 8.53 -11.57
C VAL A 30 5.12 9.61 -12.62
N GLU A 31 6.05 10.52 -12.36
CA GLU A 31 6.48 11.58 -13.27
C GLU A 31 8.00 11.50 -13.42
N GLY A 32 8.46 10.96 -14.55
CA GLY A 32 9.89 10.70 -14.76
C GLY A 32 10.43 9.67 -13.76
N ASP A 33 11.40 10.08 -12.96
CA ASP A 33 12.04 9.29 -11.91
C ASP A 33 11.40 9.51 -10.52
N VAL A 34 10.36 10.35 -10.43
CA VAL A 34 9.69 10.67 -9.16
C VAL A 34 8.35 9.94 -9.06
N MET A 35 8.20 9.11 -8.03
CA MET A 35 6.91 8.56 -7.61
C MET A 35 6.37 9.37 -6.43
N THR A 36 5.19 9.96 -6.59
CA THR A 36 4.50 10.69 -5.52
C THR A 36 3.39 9.82 -4.95
N LEU A 37 3.30 9.72 -3.61
CA LEU A 37 2.27 8.94 -2.91
C LEU A 37 1.29 9.89 -2.17
N PRO A 38 0.26 10.44 -2.86
CA PRO A 38 -0.56 11.51 -2.30
C PRO A 38 -1.53 11.07 -1.20
N HIS A 39 -1.92 9.79 -1.19
CA HIS A 39 -2.83 9.23 -0.18
C HIS A 39 -2.39 7.84 0.25
N THR A 40 -2.25 7.65 1.55
CA THR A 40 -1.93 6.37 2.19
C THR A 40 -2.88 6.14 3.35
N GLU A 41 -3.55 4.99 3.36
CA GLU A 41 -4.52 4.64 4.39
C GLU A 41 -4.50 3.14 4.71
N VAL A 42 -4.96 2.82 5.91
CA VAL A 42 -5.25 1.45 6.35
C VAL A 42 -6.63 1.45 7.00
N ASP A 43 -7.31 0.31 6.95
CA ASP A 43 -8.58 0.11 7.63
C ASP A 43 -8.44 0.48 9.12
N PRO A 44 -9.24 1.44 9.64
CA PRO A 44 -9.20 1.83 11.04
C PRO A 44 -9.40 0.67 12.02
N ALA A 45 -10.19 -0.34 11.66
CA ALA A 45 -10.40 -1.54 12.49
C ALA A 45 -9.12 -2.41 12.60
N ARG A 46 -8.15 -2.18 11.71
CA ARG A 46 -6.83 -2.83 11.69
C ARG A 46 -5.71 -1.89 12.18
N GLY A 47 -6.05 -0.72 12.73
CA GLY A 47 -5.10 0.25 13.27
C GLY A 47 -4.21 -0.30 14.39
N GLY A 48 -3.05 0.33 14.60
CA GLY A 48 -2.10 -0.02 15.66
C GLY A 48 -1.27 -1.29 15.43
N ARG A 49 -1.31 -1.86 14.21
CA ARG A 49 -0.63 -3.14 13.87
C ARG A 49 0.59 -2.97 12.95
N GLY A 50 1.03 -1.74 12.69
CA GLY A 50 2.17 -1.46 11.81
C GLY A 50 1.92 -1.67 10.31
N LEU A 51 0.66 -1.86 9.88
CA LEU A 51 0.31 -2.11 8.48
C LEU A 51 0.72 -0.96 7.54
N GLY A 52 0.57 0.30 7.98
CA GLY A 52 1.01 1.44 7.18
C GLY A 52 2.52 1.45 6.94
N THR A 53 3.31 1.07 7.96
CA THR A 53 4.77 0.92 7.82
C THR A 53 5.13 -0.19 6.85
N GLN A 54 4.48 -1.35 6.96
CA GLN A 54 4.73 -2.47 6.04
C GLN A 54 4.35 -2.12 4.61
N LEU A 55 3.23 -1.43 4.41
CA LEU A 55 2.78 -0.95 3.11
C LEU A 55 3.83 -0.06 2.47
N VAL A 56 4.25 1.03 3.15
CA VAL A 56 5.24 1.97 2.60
C VAL A 56 6.60 1.30 2.40
N ALA A 57 7.02 0.42 3.30
CA ALA A 57 8.26 -0.35 3.11
C ALA A 57 8.19 -1.21 1.84
N GLY A 58 7.05 -1.86 1.58
CA GLY A 58 6.82 -2.61 0.35
C GLY A 58 6.92 -1.73 -0.90
N VAL A 59 6.36 -0.52 -0.88
CA VAL A 59 6.49 0.44 -1.99
C VAL A 59 7.95 0.77 -2.29
N LEU A 60 8.76 1.00 -1.26
CA LEU A 60 10.17 1.41 -1.40
C LEU A 60 11.10 0.30 -1.93
N THR A 61 10.65 -0.96 -1.90
CA THR A 61 11.43 -2.13 -2.32
C THR A 61 10.89 -2.83 -3.56
N ALA A 62 9.81 -2.31 -4.14
CA ALA A 62 9.15 -2.89 -5.31
C ALA A 62 9.95 -2.66 -6.60
#